data_AF-A0A2V8KB97-F1
#
_entry.id   AF-A0A2V8KB97-F1
#
_cell.length_a   1.000
_cell.length_b   1.000
_cell.length_c   1.000
_cell.angle_alpha   90.00
_cell.angle_beta   90.00
_cell.angle_gamma   90.00
#
_symmetry.space_group_name_H-M   'P 1'
#
loop_
_entity.id
_entity.type
_entity.pdbx_description
1 polymer ?
#
loop_
_entity_poly.entity_id
_entity_poly.type
_entity_poly.pdbx_seq_one_letter_code
_entity_poly.pdbx_strand_id
1 'polypeptide(L)'
;MALDNVHDEIIVPTRQAILVFSRTANGNVAPLRIIAGPKTKMFRARGIAVDPVNNIIAMGNANPQGILIFNRTDQGDVAPRSIITGPRTGIYATKGFAVLPDRKELIATVEARGVQVSRNVGESFVGIWNYTDNGDVAPKAMIKGETSMLIAPRGAALDFKHQEIFVIDKVQNSFFTYSWQKILQTMQR
;
A
#
# COMPACT_ATOMS: atom_id res chain seq x y z
N MET A 1 -2.39 5.34 8.34
CA MET A 1 -3.80 5.79 8.34
C MET A 1 -4.16 6.15 6.92
N ALA A 2 -5.41 5.94 6.53
CA ALA A 2 -5.96 6.37 5.26
C ALA A 2 -7.23 7.20 5.50
N LEU A 3 -7.48 8.15 4.61
CA LEU A 3 -8.61 9.07 4.68
C LEU A 3 -9.61 8.72 3.59
N ASP A 4 -10.86 8.47 3.97
CA ASP A 4 -11.98 8.35 3.06
C ASP A 4 -12.77 9.67 3.07
N ASN A 5 -12.56 10.47 2.03
CA ASN A 5 -13.23 11.76 1.88
C ASN A 5 -14.65 11.68 1.33
N VAL A 6 -15.06 10.51 0.82
CA VAL A 6 -16.40 10.30 0.25
C VAL A 6 -17.40 9.97 1.37
N HIS A 7 -16.96 9.21 2.36
CA HIS A 7 -17.82 8.73 3.46
C HIS A 7 -17.53 9.38 4.81
N ASP A 8 -16.68 10.42 4.85
CA ASP A 8 -16.24 11.09 6.08
C ASP A 8 -15.68 10.12 7.12
N GLU A 9 -14.72 9.30 6.71
CA GLU A 9 -14.15 8.26 7.57
C GLU A 9 -12.62 8.26 7.57
N ILE A 10 -12.07 7.81 8.70
CA ILE A 10 -10.63 7.63 8.91
C ILE A 10 -10.37 6.16 9.19
N ILE A 11 -9.51 5.54 8.39
CA ILE A 11 -9.14 4.14 8.48
C ILE A 11 -7.76 4.03 9.14
N VAL A 12 -7.71 3.43 10.32
CA VAL A 12 -6.52 3.35 11.18
C VAL A 12 -6.08 1.89 11.32
N PRO A 13 -4.91 1.50 10.77
CA PRO A 13 -4.37 0.17 10.99
C PRO A 13 -3.67 0.12 12.36
N THR A 14 -3.91 -0.96 13.10
CA THR A 14 -3.15 -1.34 14.29
C THR A 14 -2.32 -2.59 13.96
N ARG A 15 -1.65 -3.22 14.94
CA ARG A 15 -0.88 -4.45 14.67
C ARG A 15 -1.73 -5.59 14.09
N GLN A 16 -3.00 -5.72 14.47
CA GLN A 16 -3.86 -6.88 14.13
C GLN A 16 -5.33 -6.50 13.90
N ALA A 17 -5.63 -5.22 13.73
CA ALA A 17 -6.98 -4.73 13.48
C ALA A 17 -6.95 -3.51 12.58
N ILE A 18 -8.06 -3.27 11.87
CA ILE A 18 -8.38 -2.01 11.25
C ILE A 18 -9.51 -1.39 12.06
N LEU A 19 -9.28 -0.17 12.55
CA LEU A 19 -10.28 0.64 13.23
C LEU A 19 -10.76 1.69 12.25
N VAL A 20 -12.07 1.90 12.18
CA VAL A 20 -12.64 2.99 11.38
C VAL A 20 -13.37 3.96 12.26
N PHE A 21 -13.07 5.25 12.12
CA PHE A 21 -13.69 6.34 12.85
C PHE A 21 -14.36 7.29 11.88
N SER A 22 -15.30 8.10 12.38
CA SER A 22 -15.76 9.28 11.63
C SER A 22 -14.61 10.29 11.49
N ARG A 23 -14.54 11.00 10.38
CA ARG A 23 -13.58 12.09 10.15
C ARG A 23 -13.81 13.27 11.09
N THR A 24 -15.03 13.42 11.62
CA THR A 24 -15.40 14.48 12.56
C THR A 24 -15.36 14.01 14.02
N ALA A 25 -14.91 12.78 14.28
CA ALA A 25 -14.68 12.28 15.63
C ALA A 25 -13.78 13.21 16.44
N ASN A 26 -14.18 13.51 17.67
CA ASN A 26 -13.41 14.33 18.60
C ASN A 26 -13.40 13.71 20.00
N GLY A 27 -12.22 13.64 20.63
CA GLY A 27 -12.04 13.02 21.95
C GLY A 27 -12.07 11.49 21.93
N ASN A 28 -12.48 10.90 23.07
CA ASN A 28 -12.51 9.45 23.26
C ASN A 28 -13.81 8.86 22.71
N VAL A 29 -13.83 8.57 21.40
CA VAL A 29 -14.98 7.93 20.75
C VAL A 29 -14.65 6.50 20.33
N ALA A 30 -15.66 5.62 20.36
CA ALA A 30 -15.53 4.28 19.84
C ALA A 30 -15.38 4.27 18.30
N PRO A 31 -14.68 3.29 17.71
CA PRO A 31 -14.71 3.09 16.26
C PRO A 31 -16.12 2.81 15.75
N LEU A 32 -16.47 3.34 14.58
CA LEU A 32 -17.70 3.00 13.84
C LEU A 32 -17.74 1.51 13.50
N ARG A 33 -16.58 0.95 13.15
CA ARG A 33 -16.40 -0.48 12.89
C ARG A 33 -14.96 -0.91 13.18
N ILE A 34 -14.83 -2.18 13.48
CA ILE A 34 -13.55 -2.85 13.74
C ILE A 34 -13.50 -4.08 12.85
N ILE A 35 -12.43 -4.21 12.06
CA ILE A 35 -12.08 -5.45 11.37
C ILE A 35 -10.94 -6.07 12.17
N ALA A 36 -11.17 -7.24 12.76
CA ALA A 36 -10.19 -7.90 13.62
C ALA A 36 -10.55 -9.38 13.80
N GLY A 37 -9.55 -10.20 14.11
CA GLY A 37 -9.74 -11.62 14.40
C GLY A 37 -8.91 -12.52 13.47
N PRO A 38 -8.90 -13.84 13.75
CA PRO A 38 -8.04 -14.79 13.06
C PRO A 38 -8.34 -14.94 11.56
N LYS A 39 -9.61 -14.83 11.11
CA LYS A 39 -9.96 -14.93 9.69
C LYS A 39 -9.40 -13.77 8.87
N THR A 40 -9.16 -12.62 9.49
CA THR A 40 -8.56 -11.45 8.82
C THR A 40 -7.14 -11.70 8.34
N LYS A 41 -6.42 -12.68 8.93
CA LYS A 41 -5.00 -12.96 8.66
C LYS A 41 -4.07 -11.77 8.89
N MET A 42 -4.53 -10.73 9.59
CA MET A 42 -3.71 -9.56 9.90
C MET A 42 -2.64 -9.91 10.93
N PHE A 43 -1.39 -9.65 10.56
CA PHE A 43 -0.24 -9.84 11.42
C PHE A 43 0.81 -8.76 11.16
N ARG A 44 1.01 -7.90 12.16
CA ARG A 44 1.91 -6.74 12.09
C ARG A 44 1.64 -5.91 10.86
N ALA A 45 0.39 -5.43 10.76
CA ALA A 45 -0.02 -4.56 9.67
C ALA A 45 0.91 -3.37 9.50
N ARG A 46 1.06 -2.94 8.24
CA ARG A 46 1.92 -1.84 7.83
C ARG A 46 1.06 -0.74 7.20
N GLY A 47 1.58 -0.03 6.20
CA GLY A 47 0.82 1.00 5.50
C GLY A 47 -0.53 0.52 4.97
N ILE A 48 -1.41 1.48 4.71
CA ILE A 48 -2.80 1.25 4.33
C ILE A 48 -3.22 2.32 3.32
N ALA A 49 -4.11 1.96 2.42
CA ALA A 49 -4.85 2.89 1.56
C ALA A 49 -6.31 2.45 1.47
N VAL A 50 -7.19 3.42 1.18
CA VAL A 50 -8.62 3.20 0.96
C VAL A 50 -8.99 3.74 -0.40
N ASP A 51 -9.77 2.98 -1.16
CA ASP A 51 -10.43 3.45 -2.35
C ASP A 51 -11.94 3.43 -2.11
N PRO A 52 -12.56 4.60 -1.85
CA PRO A 52 -13.98 4.68 -1.58
C PRO A 52 -14.85 4.39 -2.79
N VAL A 53 -14.35 4.64 -4.01
CA VAL A 53 -15.11 4.47 -5.26
C VAL A 53 -15.25 3.00 -5.59
N ASN A 54 -14.17 2.22 -5.41
CA ASN A 54 -14.17 0.78 -5.67
C ASN A 54 -14.43 -0.08 -4.42
N ASN A 55 -14.75 0.54 -3.29
CA ASN A 55 -15.12 -0.10 -2.04
C ASN A 55 -14.04 -1.06 -1.47
N ILE A 56 -12.76 -0.67 -1.52
CA ILE A 56 -11.65 -1.49 -0.99
C ILE A 56 -10.79 -0.78 0.04
N ILE A 57 -10.17 -1.58 0.91
CA ILE A 57 -9.04 -1.21 1.77
C ILE A 57 -7.89 -2.14 1.43
N ALA A 58 -6.73 -1.57 1.09
CA ALA A 58 -5.49 -2.31 0.83
C ALA A 58 -4.49 -2.05 1.95
N MET A 59 -3.90 -3.12 2.50
CA MET A 59 -3.02 -3.07 3.66
C MET A 59 -1.80 -3.94 3.45
N GLY A 60 -0.64 -3.44 3.84
CA GLY A 60 0.57 -4.24 3.95
C GLY A 60 0.55 -5.17 5.15
N ASN A 61 1.00 -6.41 4.98
CA ASN A 61 0.98 -7.44 6.01
C ASN A 61 2.31 -8.18 6.12
N ALA A 62 2.67 -8.60 7.34
CA ALA A 62 3.93 -9.31 7.57
C ALA A 62 3.79 -10.83 7.46
N ASN A 63 2.62 -11.38 7.79
CA ASN A 63 2.36 -12.81 7.66
C ASN A 63 0.85 -13.08 7.41
N PRO A 64 0.44 -13.55 6.21
CA PRO A 64 1.28 -13.77 5.03
C PRO A 64 1.96 -12.48 4.58
N GLN A 65 3.22 -12.59 4.15
CA GLN A 65 4.00 -11.46 3.66
C GLN A 65 3.41 -10.98 2.33
N GLY A 66 2.87 -9.78 2.29
CA GLY A 66 2.15 -9.31 1.12
C GLY A 66 1.16 -8.20 1.42
N ILE A 67 0.10 -8.15 0.61
CA ILE A 67 -0.97 -7.15 0.69
C ILE A 67 -2.29 -7.89 0.93
N LEU A 68 -2.99 -7.49 1.98
CA LEU A 68 -4.37 -7.90 2.25
C LEU A 68 -5.31 -6.86 1.66
N ILE A 69 -6.34 -7.33 0.96
CA ILE A 69 -7.40 -6.49 0.41
C ILE A 69 -8.71 -6.87 1.09
N PHE A 70 -9.36 -5.90 1.72
CA PHE A 70 -10.67 -6.02 2.37
C PHE A 70 -11.69 -5.17 1.62
N ASN A 71 -12.98 -5.40 1.84
CA ASN A 71 -13.98 -4.42 1.46
C ASN A 71 -13.94 -3.25 2.45
N ARG A 72 -14.28 -2.06 1.97
CA ARG A 72 -14.31 -0.82 2.77
C ARG A 72 -15.23 -0.92 4.00
N THR A 73 -16.33 -1.64 3.84
CA THR A 73 -17.44 -1.75 4.79
C THR A 73 -17.39 -3.04 5.62
N ASP A 74 -16.32 -3.83 5.52
CA ASP A 74 -16.15 -5.04 6.32
C ASP A 74 -16.18 -4.74 7.83
N GLN A 75 -16.69 -5.69 8.61
CA GLN A 75 -16.80 -5.59 10.06
C GLN A 75 -16.62 -6.96 10.73
N GLY A 76 -15.92 -7.00 11.86
CA GLY A 76 -15.66 -8.20 12.64
C GLY A 76 -14.54 -9.07 12.06
N ASP A 77 -14.66 -10.37 12.31
CA ASP A 77 -13.68 -11.38 11.88
C ASP A 77 -14.03 -11.90 10.48
N VAL A 78 -13.62 -11.15 9.46
CA VAL A 78 -13.85 -11.48 8.05
C VAL A 78 -12.56 -11.91 7.35
N ALA A 79 -12.68 -12.75 6.32
CA ALA A 79 -11.54 -13.07 5.46
C ALA A 79 -11.24 -11.90 4.50
N PRO A 80 -9.96 -11.65 4.15
CA PRO A 80 -9.63 -10.73 3.06
C PRO A 80 -10.30 -11.17 1.75
N ARG A 81 -10.79 -10.20 0.98
CA ARG A 81 -11.29 -10.40 -0.38
C ARG A 81 -10.22 -11.00 -1.30
N SER A 82 -8.99 -10.51 -1.18
CA SER A 82 -7.83 -10.99 -1.94
C SER A 82 -6.56 -10.88 -1.09
N ILE A 83 -5.57 -11.70 -1.41
CA ILE A 83 -4.24 -11.66 -0.79
C ILE A 83 -3.20 -11.73 -1.90
N ILE A 84 -2.45 -10.64 -2.10
CA ILE A 84 -1.30 -10.62 -3.02
C ILE A 84 -0.07 -11.02 -2.20
N THR A 85 0.46 -12.22 -2.43
CA THR A 85 1.54 -12.80 -1.62
C THR A 85 2.31 -13.84 -2.42
N GLY A 86 3.59 -14.02 -2.11
CA GLY A 86 4.44 -15.02 -2.75
C GLY A 86 5.70 -14.44 -3.38
N PRO A 87 6.59 -15.30 -3.90
CA PRO A 87 7.91 -14.89 -4.38
C PRO A 87 7.86 -13.94 -5.58
N ARG A 88 6.94 -14.14 -6.54
CA ARG A 88 6.84 -13.31 -7.75
C ARG A 88 6.37 -11.90 -7.44
N THR A 89 5.71 -11.68 -6.32
CA THR A 89 5.39 -10.31 -5.86
C THR A 89 6.65 -9.46 -5.60
N GLY A 90 7.77 -10.09 -5.25
CA GLY A 90 8.97 -9.39 -4.78
C GLY A 90 8.79 -8.63 -3.45
N ILE A 91 7.61 -8.72 -2.82
CA ILE A 91 7.29 -7.97 -1.60
C ILE A 91 8.06 -8.58 -0.43
N TYR A 92 8.93 -7.78 0.20
CA TYR A 92 9.52 -8.11 1.51
C TYR A 92 8.84 -7.33 2.64
N ALA A 93 8.89 -6.00 2.60
CA ALA A 93 8.24 -5.15 3.58
C ALA A 93 7.60 -3.92 2.93
N THR A 94 6.28 -3.95 2.74
CA THR A 94 5.53 -2.78 2.28
C THR A 94 5.51 -1.68 3.34
N LYS A 95 5.64 -0.41 2.95
CA LYS A 95 5.61 0.73 3.90
C LYS A 95 4.50 1.72 3.62
N GLY A 96 4.44 2.24 2.41
CA GLY A 96 3.48 3.24 1.96
C GLY A 96 2.59 2.67 0.89
N PHE A 97 1.38 3.21 0.82
CA PHE A 97 0.35 2.79 -0.11
C PHE A 97 -0.33 4.00 -0.71
N ALA A 98 -0.69 3.89 -1.99
CA ALA A 98 -1.62 4.78 -2.66
C ALA A 98 -2.51 3.95 -3.60
N VAL A 99 -3.60 4.54 -4.07
CA VAL A 99 -4.61 3.89 -4.91
C VAL A 99 -4.94 4.78 -6.10
N LEU A 100 -5.26 4.15 -7.23
CA LEU A 100 -5.70 4.78 -8.47
C LEU A 100 -7.09 4.24 -8.82
N PRO A 101 -8.16 4.92 -8.38
CA PRO A 101 -9.52 4.39 -8.50
C PRO A 101 -9.97 4.08 -9.92
N ASP A 102 -9.71 4.98 -10.87
CA ASP A 102 -10.14 4.81 -12.27
C ASP A 102 -9.50 3.59 -12.94
N ARG A 103 -8.30 3.21 -12.49
CA ARG A 103 -7.52 2.09 -13.04
C ARG A 103 -7.66 0.81 -12.23
N LYS A 104 -8.29 0.89 -11.05
CA LYS A 104 -8.34 -0.19 -10.06
C LYS A 104 -6.96 -0.71 -9.68
N GLU A 105 -6.00 0.20 -9.53
CA GLU A 105 -4.60 -0.11 -9.26
C GLU A 105 -4.16 0.38 -7.88
N LEU A 106 -3.39 -0.43 -7.17
CA LEU A 106 -2.73 -0.04 -5.93
C LEU A 106 -1.23 0.11 -6.17
N ILE A 107 -0.64 1.07 -5.46
CA ILE A 107 0.78 1.36 -5.49
C ILE A 107 1.31 1.11 -4.09
N ALA A 108 2.37 0.32 -3.97
CA ALA A 108 3.02 0.05 -2.70
C ALA A 108 4.53 0.30 -2.80
N THR A 109 5.08 0.98 -1.80
CA THR A 109 6.53 1.05 -1.61
C THR A 109 7.00 -0.19 -0.89
N VAL A 110 8.04 -0.83 -1.43
CA VAL A 110 8.61 -2.06 -0.89
C VAL A 110 10.06 -1.80 -0.48
N GLU A 111 10.30 -1.97 0.81
CA GLU A 111 11.62 -1.91 1.39
C GLU A 111 12.34 -3.25 1.25
N ALA A 112 13.60 -3.21 0.81
CA ALA A 112 14.50 -4.35 0.72
C ALA A 112 14.78 -5.03 2.07
N ARG A 113 15.32 -6.26 2.02
CA ARG A 113 15.63 -7.03 3.24
C ARG A 113 16.84 -6.45 3.96
N GLY A 114 16.71 -6.18 5.26
CA GLY A 114 17.83 -5.81 6.11
C GLY A 114 18.51 -4.49 5.73
N VAL A 115 17.71 -3.45 5.42
CA VAL A 115 18.19 -2.15 4.92
C VAL A 115 19.42 -1.62 5.63
N GLN A 116 20.50 -1.53 4.86
CA GLN A 116 21.70 -0.75 5.15
C GLN A 116 21.99 0.16 3.94
N VAL A 117 22.50 1.36 4.20
CA VAL A 117 22.65 2.45 3.20
C VAL A 117 23.39 2.00 1.94
N SER A 118 24.45 1.20 2.08
CA SER A 118 25.30 0.78 0.94
C SER A 118 24.92 -0.55 0.30
N ARG A 119 24.16 -1.41 0.98
CA ARG A 119 23.96 -2.81 0.53
C ARG A 119 22.69 -3.02 -0.29
N ASN A 120 21.73 -2.10 -0.23
CA ASN A 120 20.38 -2.35 -0.72
C ASN A 120 19.97 -1.42 -1.89
N VAL A 121 20.93 -0.72 -2.48
CA VAL A 121 20.68 0.15 -3.64
C VAL A 121 20.12 -0.69 -4.79
N GLY A 122 18.96 -0.29 -5.31
CA GLY A 122 18.30 -0.97 -6.43
C GLY A 122 17.48 -2.22 -6.05
N GLU A 123 17.51 -2.67 -4.79
CA GLU A 123 16.66 -3.78 -4.32
C GLU A 123 15.25 -3.31 -3.92
N SER A 124 15.17 -2.13 -3.28
CA SER A 124 13.91 -1.48 -2.95
C SER A 124 13.22 -1.01 -4.22
N PHE A 125 11.89 -0.97 -4.18
CA PHE A 125 11.11 -0.58 -5.36
C PHE A 125 9.75 0.01 -4.98
N VAL A 126 9.13 0.68 -5.94
CA VAL A 126 7.68 0.95 -5.94
C VAL A 126 7.05 -0.05 -6.88
N GLY A 127 6.06 -0.81 -6.41
CA GLY A 127 5.33 -1.77 -7.22
C GLY A 127 3.88 -1.33 -7.43
N ILE A 128 3.33 -1.70 -8.58
CA ILE A 128 1.96 -1.41 -9.00
C ILE A 128 1.24 -2.74 -9.25
N TRP A 129 0.09 -2.95 -8.62
CA TRP A 129 -0.76 -4.14 -8.77
C TRP A 129 -2.20 -3.73 -9.05
N ASN A 130 -3.03 -4.63 -9.57
CA ASN A 130 -4.47 -4.40 -9.65
C ASN A 130 -5.16 -4.84 -8.34
N TYR A 131 -6.30 -4.24 -8.01
CA TYR A 131 -7.09 -4.63 -6.83
C TYR A 131 -7.64 -6.06 -6.92
N THR A 132 -7.74 -6.60 -8.14
CA THR A 132 -8.26 -7.94 -8.42
C THR A 132 -7.19 -9.02 -8.36
N ASP A 133 -5.91 -8.65 -8.23
CA ASP A 133 -4.82 -9.62 -8.15
C ASP A 133 -4.98 -10.48 -6.88
N ASN A 134 -4.70 -11.77 -7.00
CA ASN A 134 -4.79 -12.72 -5.89
C ASN A 134 -3.74 -13.83 -6.03
N GLY A 135 -3.08 -14.17 -4.92
CA GLY A 135 -1.97 -15.10 -4.87
C GLY A 135 -0.64 -14.47 -5.31
N ASP A 136 0.21 -15.31 -5.90
CA ASP A 136 1.58 -14.96 -6.25
C ASP A 136 1.64 -14.22 -7.59
N VAL A 137 1.36 -12.91 -7.55
CA VAL A 137 1.27 -12.06 -8.73
C VAL A 137 2.38 -11.02 -8.72
N ALA A 138 3.20 -11.01 -9.78
CA ALA A 138 4.21 -9.98 -9.98
C ALA A 138 3.55 -8.60 -10.17
N PRO A 139 4.20 -7.51 -9.73
CA PRO A 139 3.70 -6.18 -10.02
C PRO A 139 3.56 -5.98 -11.52
N LYS A 140 2.44 -5.39 -11.93
CA LYS A 140 2.18 -4.96 -13.31
C LYS A 140 3.25 -3.99 -13.82
N ALA A 141 3.80 -3.19 -12.91
CA ALA A 141 4.83 -2.20 -13.20
C ALA A 141 5.67 -1.91 -11.95
N MET A 142 6.93 -1.51 -12.15
CA MET A 142 7.87 -1.23 -11.06
C MET A 142 8.73 0.00 -11.34
N ILE A 143 9.01 0.78 -10.29
CA ILE A 143 10.15 1.71 -10.23
C ILE A 143 11.22 1.03 -9.38
N LYS A 144 12.33 0.63 -9.99
CA LYS A 144 13.42 -0.14 -9.35
C LYS A 144 14.77 0.17 -10.00
N GLY A 145 15.86 -0.27 -9.36
CA GLY A 145 17.22 -0.22 -9.89
C GLY A 145 18.00 0.98 -9.35
N GLU A 146 19.30 1.02 -9.62
CA GLU A 146 20.18 2.06 -9.06
C GLU A 146 19.77 3.47 -9.48
N THR A 147 19.29 3.64 -10.71
CA THR A 147 18.79 4.91 -11.25
C THR A 147 17.50 5.40 -10.59
N SER A 148 16.77 4.53 -9.89
CA SER A 148 15.63 4.95 -9.08
C SER A 148 16.05 5.69 -7.81
N MET A 149 17.29 5.50 -7.36
CA MET A 149 17.84 6.01 -6.10
C MET A 149 17.11 5.55 -4.83
N LEU A 150 16.16 4.61 -4.95
CA LEU A 150 15.40 4.08 -3.82
C LEU A 150 16.27 3.15 -2.96
N ILE A 151 16.28 3.38 -1.65
CA ILE A 151 16.98 2.55 -0.67
C ILE A 151 16.02 2.07 0.42
N ALA A 152 15.25 2.98 1.01
CA ALA A 152 14.34 2.72 2.10
C ALA A 152 13.04 3.53 1.93
N PRO A 153 12.27 3.29 0.85
CA PRO A 153 11.06 4.06 0.60
C PRO A 153 10.05 3.85 1.74
N ARG A 154 9.33 4.92 2.05
CA ARG A 154 8.32 4.98 3.11
C ARG A 154 6.98 5.34 2.52
N GLY A 155 6.56 6.59 2.59
CA GLY A 155 5.31 7.07 2.01
C GLY A 155 5.37 7.10 0.49
N ALA A 156 4.19 6.91 -0.12
CA ALA A 156 3.94 7.25 -1.51
C ALA A 156 2.68 8.11 -1.58
N ALA A 157 2.67 9.08 -2.49
CA ALA A 157 1.51 9.92 -2.80
C ALA A 157 1.42 10.12 -4.31
N LEU A 158 0.23 10.47 -4.79
CA LEU A 158 -0.05 10.59 -6.22
C LEU A 158 -0.53 12.00 -6.55
N ASP A 159 -0.03 12.52 -7.67
CA ASP A 159 -0.62 13.65 -8.36
C ASP A 159 -1.33 13.14 -9.62
N PHE A 160 -2.66 13.12 -9.56
CA PHE A 160 -3.47 12.68 -10.69
C PHE A 160 -3.44 13.68 -11.85
N LYS A 161 -3.27 14.98 -11.59
CA LYS A 161 -3.28 16.04 -12.60
C LYS A 161 -2.02 16.00 -13.44
N HIS A 162 -0.87 15.80 -12.80
CA HIS A 162 0.43 15.76 -13.48
C HIS A 162 0.90 14.32 -13.77
N GLN A 163 0.15 13.31 -13.32
CA GLN A 163 0.46 11.89 -13.47
C GLN A 163 1.84 11.55 -12.88
N GLU A 164 2.03 11.89 -11.61
CA GLU A 164 3.28 11.70 -10.89
C GLU A 164 3.09 10.85 -9.63
N ILE A 165 4.13 10.08 -9.31
CA ILE A 165 4.28 9.40 -8.02
C ILE A 165 5.35 10.12 -7.22
N PHE A 166 5.00 10.57 -6.02
CA PHE A 166 5.96 11.04 -5.03
C PHE A 166 6.30 9.92 -4.07
N VAL A 167 7.59 9.75 -3.80
CA VAL A 167 8.09 8.75 -2.85
C VAL A 167 9.07 9.41 -1.90
N ILE A 168 8.88 9.22 -0.60
CA ILE A 168 9.86 9.64 0.40
C ILE A 168 10.76 8.47 0.78
N ASP A 169 12.05 8.74 0.95
CA ASP A 169 13.04 7.75 1.31
C ASP A 169 13.74 8.14 2.61
N LYS A 170 13.68 7.23 3.61
CA LYS A 170 14.24 7.49 4.95
C LYS A 170 15.77 7.58 4.92
N VAL A 171 16.44 6.82 4.06
CA VAL A 171 17.90 6.74 4.06
C VAL A 171 18.49 7.88 3.25
N GLN A 172 17.87 8.22 2.12
CA GLN A 172 18.29 9.34 1.30
C GLN A 172 17.93 10.71 1.88
N ASN A 173 17.10 10.77 2.92
CA ASN A 173 16.51 12.01 3.45
C ASN A 173 15.92 12.89 2.35
N SER A 174 15.30 12.25 1.36
CA SER A 174 14.90 12.88 0.11
C SER A 174 13.48 12.47 -0.26
N PHE A 175 12.84 13.29 -1.09
CA PHE A 175 11.63 12.92 -1.81
C PHE A 175 11.97 12.85 -3.31
N PHE A 176 11.43 11.85 -3.97
CA PHE A 176 11.60 11.59 -5.39
C PHE A 176 10.26 11.75 -6.10
N THR A 177 10.31 12.28 -7.32
CA THR A 177 9.15 12.39 -8.21
C THR A 177 9.39 11.53 -9.43
N TYR A 178 8.42 10.68 -9.76
CA TYR A 178 8.47 9.82 -10.93
C TYR A 178 7.26 10.07 -11.83
N SER A 179 7.50 10.24 -13.13
CA SER A 179 6.43 10.37 -14.12
C SER A 179 5.80 9.01 -14.43
N TRP A 180 4.50 8.91 -14.20
CA TRP A 180 3.68 7.72 -14.48
C TRP A 180 3.69 7.32 -15.95
N GLN A 181 3.62 8.30 -16.86
CA GLN A 181 3.61 8.04 -18.31
C GLN A 181 4.88 7.34 -18.79
N LYS A 182 6.05 7.78 -18.28
CA LYS A 182 7.34 7.21 -18.68
C LYS A 182 7.49 5.77 -18.20
N ILE A 183 6.97 5.44 -17.01
CA ILE A 183 6.99 4.08 -16.45
C ILE A 183 6.17 3.12 -17.32
N LEU A 184 5.01 3.56 -17.82
CA LEU A 184 4.16 2.75 -18.71
C LEU A 184 4.76 2.57 -20.11
N GLN A 185 5.49 3.57 -20.63
CA GLN A 185 6.10 3.51 -21.97
C GLN A 185 7.34 2.62 -22.03
N THR A 186 8.14 2.53 -20.97
CA THR A 186 9.32 1.64 -20.92
C THR A 186 8.98 0.15 -20.88
N MET A 187 7.70 -0.22 -20.75
CA MET A 187 7.23 -1.61 -20.75
C MET A 187 6.69 -2.10 -22.11
N GLN A 188 6.67 -1.24 -23.13
CA GLN A 188 6.27 -1.61 -24.51
C GLN A 188 7.47 -1.82 -25.45
N ARG A 189 8.68 -1.97 -24.91
CA ARG A 189 9.91 -2.28 -25.68
C ARG A 189 10.55 -3.56 -25.18
#